data_AF-A0A7W0BYR7-F1
#
_entry.id   AF-A0A7W0BYR7-F1
#
_cell.length_a   1.000
_cell.length_b   1.000
_cell.length_c   1.000
_cell.angle_alpha   90.00
_cell.angle_beta   90.00
_cell.angle_gamma   90.00
#
_symmetry.space_group_name_H-M   'P 1'
#
loop_
_entity.id
_entity.type
_entity.pdbx_description
1 polymer ?
#
loop_
_entity_poly.entity_id
_entity_poly.type
_entity_poly.pdbx_seq_one_letter_code
_entity_poly.pdbx_strand_id
1 'polypeptide(L)'
;MLVKNNPEDPVFQFLAGTFHQDADSPEEALQELLTEESKEYLESAIVFLTEFINSEYSDDEKNEYIQHCADGVYFPALGLTPIQWLKSVVEQLKEAVKVK
;
A
#
# COMPACT_ATOMS: atom_id res chain seq x y z
N MET A 1 -7.46 16.10 -7.79
CA MET A 1 -7.63 14.81 -8.47
C MET A 1 -6.29 14.11 -8.58
N LEU A 2 -6.17 12.95 -7.94
CA LEU A 2 -5.02 12.07 -8.05
C LEU A 2 -4.88 11.55 -9.49
N VAL A 3 -3.67 11.61 -10.04
CA VAL A 3 -3.38 11.09 -11.38
C VAL A 3 -3.20 9.59 -11.28
N LYS A 4 -4.20 8.83 -11.74
CA LYS A 4 -4.16 7.36 -11.81
C LYS A 4 -3.08 6.94 -12.82
N ASN A 5 -2.21 6.00 -12.45
CA ASN A 5 -1.03 5.55 -13.23
C ASN A 5 0.10 6.57 -13.35
N ASN A 6 0.65 7.03 -12.23
CA ASN A 6 1.86 7.84 -12.21
C ASN A 6 3.09 6.96 -11.87
N PRO A 7 3.93 6.57 -12.85
CA PRO A 7 5.09 5.72 -12.57
C PRO A 7 6.16 6.41 -11.71
N GLU A 8 6.08 7.74 -11.52
CA GLU A 8 6.97 8.49 -10.62
C GLU A 8 6.43 8.60 -9.19
N ASP A 9 5.17 8.20 -8.94
CA ASP A 9 4.59 8.23 -7.59
C ASP A 9 5.05 6.98 -6.81
N PRO A 10 5.79 7.14 -5.70
CA PRO A 10 6.22 6.01 -4.88
C PRO A 10 5.04 5.19 -4.31
N VAL A 11 3.87 5.82 -4.08
CA VAL A 11 2.66 5.11 -3.64
C VAL A 11 2.14 4.20 -4.76
N PHE A 12 2.13 4.68 -6.00
CA PHE A 12 1.77 3.85 -7.16
C PHE A 12 2.74 2.69 -7.31
N GLN A 13 4.05 2.96 -7.28
CA GLN A 13 5.08 1.93 -7.43
C GLN A 13 4.97 0.85 -6.35
N PHE A 14 4.72 1.25 -5.10
CA PHE A 14 4.51 0.32 -4.00
C PHE A 14 3.25 -0.53 -4.19
N LEU A 15 2.10 0.10 -4.43
CA LEU A 15 0.82 -0.60 -4.52
C LEU A 15 0.77 -1.53 -5.75
N ALA A 16 1.18 -1.05 -6.92
CA ALA A 16 1.18 -1.81 -8.15
C ALA A 16 2.33 -2.83 -8.22
N GLY A 17 3.44 -2.58 -7.51
CA GLY A 17 4.57 -3.51 -7.45
C GLY A 17 4.35 -4.66 -6.47
N THR A 18 3.66 -4.41 -5.35
CA THR A 18 3.42 -5.43 -4.31
C THR A 18 2.08 -6.12 -4.47
N PHE A 19 1.00 -5.39 -4.69
CA PHE A 19 -0.36 -5.92 -4.63
C PHE A 19 -1.00 -6.02 -6.02
N HIS A 20 -0.27 -6.64 -6.96
CA HIS A 20 -0.73 -6.81 -8.34
C HIS A 20 -1.60 -8.06 -8.52
N GLN A 21 -2.44 -8.07 -9.56
CA GLN A 21 -3.35 -9.17 -9.90
C GLN A 21 -2.69 -10.55 -10.07
N ASP A 22 -1.39 -10.59 -10.41
CA ASP A 22 -0.63 -11.84 -10.55
C ASP A 22 -0.07 -12.38 -9.22
N ALA A 23 -0.26 -11.66 -8.10
CA ALA A 23 0.13 -12.15 -6.78
C ALA A 23 -0.87 -13.19 -6.26
N ASP A 24 -0.40 -14.19 -5.50
CA ASP A 24 -1.24 -15.27 -5.00
C ASP A 24 -2.35 -14.76 -4.05
N SER A 25 -1.99 -13.87 -3.13
CA SER A 25 -2.93 -13.15 -2.26
C SER A 25 -2.32 -11.85 -1.72
N PRO A 26 -3.13 -10.86 -1.31
CA PRO A 26 -2.62 -9.65 -0.66
C PRO A 26 -1.82 -9.94 0.62
N GLU A 27 -2.21 -10.96 1.37
CA GLU A 27 -1.51 -11.39 2.58
C GLU A 27 -0.14 -12.00 2.28
N GLU A 28 -0.05 -12.89 1.29
CA GLU A 28 1.22 -13.50 0.88
C GLU A 28 2.16 -12.47 0.26
N ALA A 29 1.65 -11.60 -0.61
CA ALA A 29 2.43 -10.51 -1.20
C ALA A 29 3.04 -9.58 -0.12
N LEU A 30 2.26 -9.26 0.92
CA LEU A 30 2.79 -8.50 2.05
C LEU A 30 3.85 -9.29 2.82
N GLN A 31 3.65 -10.59 3.07
CA GLN A 31 4.66 -11.41 3.76
C GLN A 31 5.97 -11.51 2.97
N GLU A 32 5.90 -11.67 1.65
CA GLU A 32 7.07 -11.64 0.77
C GLU A 32 7.80 -10.32 0.88
N LEU A 33 7.09 -9.20 0.73
CA LEU A 33 7.65 -7.86 0.92
C LEU A 33 8.36 -7.71 2.27
N LEU A 34 7.69 -8.10 3.36
CA LEU A 34 8.24 -7.99 4.72
C LEU A 34 9.46 -8.89 4.94
N THR A 35 9.56 -10.00 4.21
CA THR A 35 10.68 -10.94 4.33
C THR A 35 11.86 -10.48 3.49
N GLU A 36 11.63 -10.18 2.22
CA GLU A 36 12.66 -10.01 1.19
C GLU A 36 13.23 -8.59 1.15
N GLU A 37 12.41 -7.56 1.38
CA GLU A 37 12.86 -6.18 1.22
C GLU A 37 13.78 -5.70 2.34
N SER A 38 14.65 -4.75 2.01
CA SER A 38 15.55 -4.14 2.98
C SER A 38 14.79 -3.34 4.05
N LYS A 39 15.37 -3.25 5.25
CA LYS A 39 14.80 -2.41 6.32
C LYS A 39 14.68 -0.95 5.88
N GLU A 40 15.69 -0.45 5.16
CA GLU A 40 15.74 0.90 4.61
C GLU A 40 14.60 1.18 3.62
N TYR A 41 14.28 0.20 2.77
CA TYR A 41 13.13 0.31 1.87
C TYR A 41 11.81 0.35 2.64
N LEU A 42 11.61 -0.55 3.62
CA LEU A 42 10.39 -0.57 4.43
C LEU A 42 10.21 0.74 5.22
N GLU A 43 11.28 1.30 5.76
CA GLU A 43 11.26 2.62 6.42
C GLU A 43 10.86 3.73 5.45
N SER A 44 11.40 3.71 4.23
CA SER A 44 11.02 4.66 3.17
C SER A 44 9.54 4.51 2.79
N ALA A 45 9.04 3.27 2.68
CA ALA A 45 7.64 2.97 2.43
C ALA A 45 6.71 3.51 3.51
N ILE A 46 7.07 3.32 4.78
CA ILE A 46 6.30 3.89 5.89
C ILE A 46 6.17 5.41 5.74
N VAL A 47 7.23 6.11 5.34
CA VAL A 47 7.22 7.58 5.17
C VAL A 47 6.25 8.00 4.07
N PHE A 48 6.47 7.56 2.82
CA PHE A 48 5.65 8.07 1.71
C PHE A 48 4.18 7.60 1.80
N LEU A 49 3.92 6.41 2.35
CA LEU A 49 2.54 5.95 2.57
C LEU A 49 1.86 6.77 3.66
N THR A 50 2.57 7.10 4.74
CA THR A 50 2.02 7.95 5.81
C THR A 50 1.74 9.37 5.31
N GLU A 51 2.61 9.94 4.48
CA GLU A 51 2.39 11.24 3.85
C GLU A 51 1.16 11.22 2.93
N PHE A 52 1.01 10.18 2.11
CA PHE A 52 -0.17 10.01 1.26
C PHE A 52 -1.47 9.88 2.08
N ILE A 53 -1.49 9.05 3.12
CA ILE A 53 -2.66 8.85 3.98
C ILE A 53 -3.09 10.18 4.63
N ASN A 54 -2.13 10.99 5.08
CA ASN A 54 -2.37 12.26 5.77
C ASN A 54 -2.47 13.48 4.84
N SER A 55 -2.38 13.28 3.52
CA SER A 55 -2.49 14.37 2.55
C SER A 55 -3.89 15.01 2.54
N GLU A 56 -3.99 16.20 1.95
CA GLU A 56 -5.22 16.98 1.84
C GLU A 56 -6.27 16.38 0.86
N TYR A 57 -5.94 15.28 0.16
CA TYR A 57 -6.92 14.61 -0.70
C TYR A 57 -8.09 14.07 0.13
N SER A 58 -9.27 14.10 -0.46
CA SER A 58 -10.45 13.49 0.16
C SER A 58 -10.27 11.98 0.33
N ASP A 59 -10.95 11.39 1.31
CA ASP A 59 -10.95 9.94 1.49
C ASP A 59 -11.47 9.21 0.24
N ASP A 60 -12.44 9.78 -0.49
CA ASP A 60 -12.94 9.23 -1.75
C ASP A 60 -11.87 9.21 -2.83
N GLU A 61 -11.13 10.32 -3.02
CA GLU A 61 -10.01 10.37 -3.96
C GLU A 61 -8.93 9.33 -3.60
N LYS A 62 -8.57 9.23 -2.32
CA LYS A 62 -7.59 8.25 -1.84
C LYS A 62 -8.09 6.81 -2.05
N ASN A 63 -9.35 6.54 -1.73
CA ASN A 63 -9.94 5.21 -1.89
C ASN A 63 -9.95 4.77 -3.36
N GLU A 64 -10.40 5.64 -4.25
CA GLU A 64 -10.37 5.37 -5.69
C GLU A 64 -8.95 5.13 -6.21
N TYR A 65 -7.99 5.90 -5.71
CA TYR A 65 -6.60 5.78 -6.11
C TYR A 65 -5.99 4.45 -5.64
N ILE A 66 -6.14 4.10 -4.36
CA ILE A 66 -5.62 2.85 -3.81
C ILE A 66 -6.24 1.65 -4.53
N GLN A 67 -7.57 1.67 -4.73
CA GLN A 67 -8.27 0.59 -5.44
C GLN A 67 -7.79 0.45 -6.89
N HIS A 68 -7.42 1.55 -7.53
CA HIS A 68 -6.88 1.53 -8.89
C HIS A 68 -5.45 0.97 -8.92
N CYS A 69 -4.60 1.29 -7.94
CA CYS A 69 -3.19 0.90 -7.95
C CYS A 69 -2.95 -0.54 -7.43
N ALA A 70 -3.73 -0.97 -6.44
CA ALA A 70 -3.63 -2.30 -5.85
C ALA A 70 -4.64 -3.26 -6.52
N ASP A 71 -4.43 -3.53 -7.80
CA ASP A 71 -5.38 -4.29 -8.65
C ASP A 71 -5.53 -5.78 -8.26
N GLY A 72 -4.63 -6.32 -7.44
CA GLY A 72 -4.73 -7.65 -6.82
C GLY A 72 -5.59 -7.70 -5.55
N VAL A 73 -6.09 -6.56 -5.04
CA VAL A 73 -6.85 -6.51 -3.78
C VAL A 73 -8.34 -6.37 -4.02
N TYR A 74 -9.10 -7.39 -3.63
CA TYR A 74 -10.56 -7.33 -3.68
C TYR A 74 -11.17 -6.73 -2.39
N PHE A 75 -11.14 -5.39 -2.29
CA PHE A 75 -11.63 -4.65 -1.12
C PHE A 75 -13.05 -5.01 -0.63
N PRO A 76 -14.05 -5.30 -1.48
CA PRO A 76 -15.38 -5.68 -1.00
C PRO A 76 -15.40 -6.91 -0.09
N ALA A 77 -14.44 -7.83 -0.21
CA ALA A 77 -14.33 -9.00 0.67
C ALA A 77 -13.66 -8.69 2.02
N LEU A 78 -12.90 -7.59 2.12
CA LEU A 78 -12.14 -7.24 3.33
C LEU A 78 -13.00 -6.57 4.41
N GLY A 79 -14.17 -6.02 4.03
CA GLY A 79 -15.00 -5.24 4.95
C GLY A 79 -14.34 -3.93 5.41
N LEU A 80 -13.29 -3.49 4.72
CA LEU A 80 -12.55 -2.25 4.96
C LEU A 80 -12.61 -1.36 3.72
N THR A 81 -12.59 -0.05 3.92
CA THR A 81 -12.30 0.87 2.80
C THR A 81 -10.83 0.75 2.40
N PRO A 82 -10.46 1.06 1.14
CA PRO A 82 -9.06 0.98 0.71
C PRO A 82 -8.08 1.77 1.60
N ILE A 83 -8.44 2.96 2.06
CA ILE A 83 -7.59 3.75 2.98
C ILE A 83 -7.48 3.11 4.37
N GLN A 84 -8.52 2.44 4.87
CA GLN A 84 -8.44 1.70 6.14
C GLN A 84 -7.52 0.49 6.02
N TRP A 85 -7.60 -0.22 4.91
CA TRP A 85 -6.70 -1.33 4.59
C TRP A 85 -5.25 -0.85 4.49
N LEU A 86 -4.98 0.25 3.77
CA LEU A 86 -3.62 0.78 3.64
C LEU A 86 -3.03 1.22 4.99
N LYS A 87 -3.85 1.79 5.88
CA LYS A 87 -3.42 2.08 7.27
C LYS A 87 -2.98 0.81 8.00
N SER A 88 -3.71 -0.30 7.83
CA SER A 88 -3.32 -1.61 8.40
C SER A 88 -2.00 -2.12 7.83
N VAL A 89 -1.77 -1.97 6.51
CA VAL A 89 -0.50 -2.32 5.88
C VAL A 89 0.65 -1.51 6.47
N VAL A 90 0.49 -0.18 6.64
CA VAL A 90 1.49 0.68 7.25
C VAL A 90 1.83 0.28 8.69
N GLU A 91 0.85 -0.13 9.50
CA GLU A 91 1.12 -0.65 10.84
C GLU A 91 1.92 -1.97 10.81
N GLN A 92 1.61 -2.87 9.87
CA GLN A 92 2.39 -4.11 9.70
C GLN A 92 3.84 -3.83 9.27
N LEU A 93 4.06 -2.86 8.37
CA LEU A 93 5.40 -2.40 8.00
C LEU A 93 6.17 -1.88 9.23
N LYS A 94 5.53 -1.07 10.07
CA LYS A 94 6.15 -0.53 11.30
C LYS A 94 6.53 -1.64 12.28
N GLU A 95 5.69 -2.66 12.45
CA GLU A 95 6.03 -3.79 13.32
C GLU A 95 7.19 -4.61 12.75
N ALA A 96 7.21 -4.86 11.44
CA ALA A 96 8.29 -5.59 10.79
C ALA A 96 9.65 -4.90 10.93
N VAL A 97 9.71 -3.58 10.75
CA VAL A 97 10.95 -2.79 10.89
C VAL A 97 11.53 -2.84 12.32
N LYS A 98 10.69 -2.97 13.35
CA LYS A 98 11.16 -3.08 14.75
C LYS A 98 11.93 -4.37 15.02
N VAL A 99 11.63 -5.44 14.28
CA VAL A 99 12.20 -6.77 14.48
C VAL A 99 13.23 -7.16 13.40
N LYS A 100 13.42 -6.31 12.39
CA LYS A 100 14.42 -6.46 11.32
C LYS A 100 15.80 -5.93 11.71
#